data_AF-A0A945VWG6-F1
#
_entry.id   AF-A0A945VWG6-F1
#
_cell.length_a   1.000
_cell.length_b   1.000
_cell.length_c   1.000
_cell.angle_alpha   90.00
_cell.angle_beta   90.00
_cell.angle_gamma   90.00
#
_symmetry.space_group_name_H-M   'P 1'
#
loop_
_entity.id
_entity.type
_entity.pdbx_description
1 polymer ?
#
loop_
_entity_poly.entity_id
_entity_poly.type
_entity_poly.pdbx_seq_one_letter_code
_entity_poly.pdbx_strand_id
1 'polypeptide(L)'
;VNHDYVNRPDGIFDELIVDAQYKGCDTVFPGLVDYGHYWYHNDEGEFEQTDPSLEARDKRDPLYKALYGLGCLTSSWVIRSGKLVGGKVGILKIEDTKYVKRCNRVLN
;
A
#
# COMPACT_ATOMS: atom_id res chain seq x y z
N VAL A 1 13.15 4.73 -0.55
CA VAL A 1 13.05 3.25 -0.44
C VAL A 1 13.64 2.82 0.90
N ASN A 2 13.02 1.87 1.60
CA ASN A 2 13.48 1.40 2.90
C ASN A 2 14.26 0.08 2.76
N HIS A 3 15.51 0.07 3.26
CA HIS A 3 16.41 -1.09 3.23
C HIS A 3 16.12 -2.13 4.32
N ASP A 4 15.25 -1.83 5.29
CA ASP A 4 14.84 -2.79 6.30
C ASP A 4 13.98 -3.91 5.70
N TYR A 5 13.37 -3.72 4.53
CA TYR A 5 12.62 -4.77 3.83
C TYR A 5 13.58 -5.83 3.29
N VAL A 6 13.44 -7.06 3.79
CA VAL A 6 14.38 -8.17 3.53
C VAL A 6 14.23 -8.72 2.12
N ASN A 7 13.01 -8.73 1.60
CA ASN A 7 12.69 -9.25 0.28
C ASN A 7 12.07 -8.14 -0.56
N ARG A 8 12.54 -8.00 -1.80
CA ARG A 8 11.95 -7.11 -2.79
C ARG A 8 11.56 -7.95 -4.01
N PRO A 9 10.33 -7.83 -4.53
CA PRO A 9 9.97 -8.42 -5.81
C PRO A 9 10.90 -7.89 -6.92
N ASP A 10 11.33 -8.78 -7.80
CA ASP A 10 12.11 -8.40 -8.97
C ASP A 10 11.27 -7.48 -9.88
N GLY A 11 11.90 -6.48 -10.49
CA GLY A 11 11.22 -5.55 -11.40
C GLY A 11 10.25 -4.57 -10.76
N ILE A 12 10.09 -4.55 -9.42
CA ILE A 12 9.05 -3.73 -8.78
C ILE A 12 9.13 -2.24 -9.13
N PHE A 13 10.32 -1.68 -9.34
CA PHE A 13 10.45 -0.27 -9.73
C PHE A 13 9.99 -0.02 -11.16
N ASP A 14 10.26 -0.96 -12.07
CA ASP A 14 9.79 -0.87 -13.44
C ASP A 14 8.26 -0.92 -13.48
N GLU A 15 7.66 -1.81 -12.68
CA GLU A 15 6.20 -1.90 -12.53
C GLU A 15 5.59 -0.61 -11.97
N LEU A 16 6.22 0.00 -10.95
CA LEU A 16 5.77 1.30 -10.42
C LEU A 16 5.82 2.40 -11.48
N ILE A 17 6.87 2.42 -12.31
CA ILE A 17 7.01 3.40 -13.41
C ILE A 17 5.95 3.14 -14.49
N VAL A 18 5.76 1.89 -14.90
CA VAL A 18 4.75 1.49 -15.89
C VAL A 18 3.36 1.93 -15.42
N ASP A 19 2.98 1.63 -14.19
CA ASP A 19 1.68 2.02 -13.65
C ASP A 19 1.53 3.54 -13.58
N ALA A 20 2.56 4.26 -13.15
CA ALA A 20 2.51 5.73 -13.10
C ALA A 20 2.29 6.33 -14.50
N GLN A 21 3.01 5.86 -15.51
CA GLN A 21 2.95 6.39 -16.88
C GLN A 21 1.67 5.97 -17.62
N TYR A 22 1.36 4.68 -17.64
CA TYR A 22 0.28 4.14 -18.47
C TYR A 22 -1.10 4.24 -17.81
N LYS A 23 -1.19 4.26 -16.48
CA LYS A 23 -2.46 4.48 -15.77
C LYS A 23 -2.67 5.95 -15.43
N GLY A 24 -1.68 6.82 -15.67
CA GLY A 24 -1.72 8.24 -15.34
C GLY A 24 -1.86 8.50 -13.84
N CYS A 25 -1.22 7.67 -13.02
CA CYS A 25 -1.27 7.79 -11.56
C CYS A 25 -0.28 8.85 -11.07
N ASP A 26 -0.72 9.73 -10.17
CA ASP A 26 0.13 10.70 -9.50
C ASP A 26 0.98 10.04 -8.42
N THR A 27 0.45 9.01 -7.77
CA THR A 27 1.16 8.20 -6.77
C THR A 27 0.94 6.72 -7.04
N VAL A 28 2.02 5.92 -7.05
CA VAL A 28 1.96 4.46 -7.13
C VAL A 28 2.83 3.84 -6.05
N PHE A 29 2.30 2.83 -5.35
CA PHE A 29 3.05 2.06 -4.35
C PHE A 29 2.57 0.61 -4.27
N PRO A 30 3.40 -0.32 -3.74
CA PRO A 30 2.97 -1.68 -3.49
C PRO A 30 2.06 -1.78 -2.27
N GLY A 31 1.02 -2.60 -2.35
CA GLY A 31 0.10 -2.86 -1.25
C GLY A 31 -0.15 -4.35 -1.08
N LEU A 32 -0.01 -4.87 0.14
CA LEU A 32 -0.37 -6.25 0.44
C LEU A 32 -1.88 -6.41 0.39
N VAL A 33 -2.37 -7.34 -0.42
CA VAL A 33 -3.79 -7.70 -0.53
C VAL A 33 -4.24 -8.34 0.78
N ASP A 34 -5.32 -7.83 1.36
CA ASP A 34 -5.88 -8.30 2.61
C ASP A 34 -7.42 -8.34 2.57
N TYR A 35 -8.00 -9.37 3.19
CA TYR A 35 -9.45 -9.57 3.29
C TYR A 35 -9.89 -9.64 4.77
N GLY A 36 -9.06 -9.14 5.67
CA GLY A 36 -9.33 -9.07 7.10
C GLY A 36 -10.49 -8.12 7.41
N HIS A 37 -11.19 -8.43 8.50
CA HIS A 37 -12.25 -7.59 9.04
C HIS A 37 -11.65 -6.55 9.98
N TYR A 38 -11.28 -5.39 9.43
CA TYR A 38 -10.68 -4.31 10.20
C TYR A 38 -11.73 -3.35 10.74
N TRP A 39 -11.50 -2.88 11.97
CA TRP A 39 -12.30 -1.88 12.66
C TRP A 39 -11.44 -0.65 12.96
N TYR A 40 -12.01 0.55 12.86
CA TYR A 40 -11.33 1.81 13.17
C TYR A 40 -12.19 2.66 14.11
N HIS A 41 -11.56 3.60 14.82
CA HIS A 41 -12.27 4.62 15.58
C HIS A 41 -12.69 5.76 14.65
N ASN A 42 -13.98 6.09 14.63
CA ASN A 42 -14.48 7.26 13.92
C ASN A 42 -14.22 8.55 14.72
N ASP A 43 -14.62 9.71 14.16
CA ASP A 43 -14.43 11.03 14.80
C ASP A 43 -15.22 11.17 16.13
N GLU A 44 -16.21 10.31 16.37
CA GLU A 44 -17.02 10.26 17.59
C GLU A 44 -16.44 9.29 18.65
N GLY A 45 -15.35 8.60 18.32
CA GLY A 45 -14.68 7.63 19.20
C GLY A 45 -15.28 6.23 19.17
N GLU A 46 -16.30 5.98 18.35
CA GLU A 46 -16.96 4.68 18.20
C GLU A 46 -16.22 3.78 17.21
N PHE A 47 -16.40 2.46 17.33
CA PHE A 47 -15.80 1.48 16.42
C PHE A 47 -16.67 1.27 15.19
N GLU A 48 -16.09 1.47 14.01
CA GLU A 48 -16.73 1.21 12.71
C GLU A 48 -15.92 0.19 11.91
N GLN A 49 -16.62 -0.71 11.22
CA GLN A 49 -15.99 -1.72 10.38
C GLN A 49 -15.71 -1.18 8.98
N THR A 50 -14.53 -1.49 8.45
CA THR A 50 -14.10 -1.08 7.09
C THR A 50 -14.91 -1.71 5.96
N ASP A 51 -15.33 -2.98 6.13
CA ASP A 51 -16.24 -3.69 5.24
C ASP A 51 -17.08 -4.70 6.06
N PRO A 52 -18.41 -4.54 6.16
CA PRO A 52 -19.28 -5.45 6.91
C PRO A 52 -19.53 -6.79 6.20
N SER A 53 -19.11 -6.96 4.94
CA SER A 53 -19.37 -8.16 4.15
C SER A 53 -18.65 -9.39 4.71
N LEU A 54 -19.45 -10.43 4.98
CA LEU A 54 -18.99 -11.78 5.32
C LEU A 54 -18.89 -12.71 4.11
N GLU A 55 -19.01 -12.16 2.90
CA GLU A 55 -18.93 -12.96 1.68
C GLU A 55 -17.55 -13.60 1.47
N ALA A 56 -17.50 -14.60 0.59
CA ALA A 56 -16.24 -15.25 0.22
C ALA A 56 -15.28 -14.25 -0.46
N ARG A 57 -13.97 -14.52 -0.38
CA ARG A 57 -12.91 -13.59 -0.85
C ARG A 57 -13.03 -13.25 -2.34
N ASP A 58 -13.54 -14.17 -3.15
CA ASP A 58 -13.76 -14.01 -4.59
C ASP A 58 -14.87 -13.00 -4.94
N LYS A 59 -15.69 -12.62 -3.96
CA LYS A 59 -16.80 -11.67 -4.12
C LYS A 59 -16.58 -10.34 -3.40
N ARG A 60 -15.43 -10.17 -2.73
CA ARG A 60 -15.12 -8.96 -1.95
C ARG A 60 -13.99 -8.18 -2.60
N ASP A 61 -14.09 -6.86 -2.49
CA ASP A 61 -12.96 -5.99 -2.80
C ASP A 61 -11.96 -6.05 -1.63
N PRO A 62 -10.68 -6.35 -1.90
CA PRO A 62 -9.69 -6.42 -0.84
C PRO A 62 -9.31 -5.04 -0.31
N LEU A 63 -8.89 -5.02 0.95
CA LEU A 63 -8.13 -3.93 1.52
C LEU A 63 -6.66 -4.09 1.16
N TYR A 64 -5.92 -2.97 1.17
CA TYR A 64 -4.50 -2.97 0.85
C TYR A 64 -3.69 -2.38 2.00
N LYS A 65 -2.81 -3.19 2.60
CA LYS A 65 -1.82 -2.69 3.55
C LYS A 65 -0.67 -2.07 2.78
N ALA A 66 -0.54 -0.75 2.84
CA ALA A 66 0.49 -0.02 2.13
C ALA A 66 1.92 -0.47 2.52
N LEU A 67 2.76 -0.72 1.52
CA LEU A 67 4.16 -1.11 1.66
C LEU A 67 5.09 -0.04 1.08
N TYR A 68 4.91 1.22 1.48
CA TYR A 68 5.69 2.37 0.98
C TYR A 68 7.21 2.19 1.02
N GLY A 69 7.71 1.37 1.95
CA GLY A 69 9.13 1.08 2.06
C GLY A 69 9.69 0.20 0.93
N LEU A 70 8.86 -0.64 0.29
CA LEU A 70 9.27 -1.39 -0.92
C LEU A 70 9.46 -0.46 -2.11
N GLY A 71 8.64 0.59 -2.20
CA GLY A 71 8.70 1.62 -3.23
C GLY A 71 7.50 2.55 -3.11
N CYS A 72 7.69 3.81 -3.48
CA CYS A 72 6.62 4.78 -3.60
C CYS A 72 7.07 5.80 -4.64
N LEU A 73 6.39 5.81 -5.79
CA LEU A 73 6.61 6.77 -6.86
C LEU A 73 5.51 7.81 -6.75
N THR A 74 5.87 9.05 -6.45
CA THR A 74 4.92 10.15 -6.29
C THR A 74 5.35 11.34 -7.13
N SER A 75 4.38 11.93 -7.83
CA SER A 75 4.55 13.13 -8.65
C SER A 75 5.01 14.31 -7.83
N SER A 76 5.90 15.11 -8.41
CA SER A 76 6.55 16.21 -7.72
C SER A 76 5.56 17.26 -7.16
N TRP A 77 4.42 17.47 -7.82
CA TRP A 77 3.39 18.40 -7.35
C TRP A 77 2.74 17.93 -6.04
N VAL A 78 2.54 16.62 -5.86
CA VAL A 78 2.02 16.02 -4.63
C VAL A 78 3.02 16.24 -3.50
N ILE A 79 4.31 15.98 -3.74
CA ILE A 79 5.37 16.22 -2.74
C ILE A 79 5.44 17.71 -2.36
N ARG A 80 5.38 18.62 -3.34
CA ARG A 80 5.37 20.08 -3.08
C ARG A 80 4.15 20.55 -2.29
N SER A 81 3.06 19.77 -2.27
CA SER A 81 1.88 20.03 -1.43
C SER A 81 2.05 19.58 0.02
N GLY A 82 3.21 19.03 0.40
CA GLY A 82 3.50 18.53 1.74
C GLY A 82 2.95 17.12 2.00
N LYS A 83 2.55 16.39 0.94
CA LYS A 83 1.96 15.05 1.03
C LYS A 83 2.90 14.00 0.43
N LEU A 84 2.95 12.81 1.02
CA LEU A 84 3.67 11.66 0.44
C LEU A 84 2.83 10.94 -0.62
N VAL A 85 1.51 10.90 -0.42
CA VAL A 85 0.52 10.23 -1.26
C VAL A 85 -0.57 11.23 -1.59
N GLY A 86 -1.00 11.29 -2.85
CA GLY A 86 -2.05 12.19 -3.29
C GLY A 86 -2.32 12.07 -4.78
N GLY A 87 -3.35 12.79 -5.26
CA GLY A 87 -3.80 12.70 -6.64
C GLY A 87 -4.41 11.33 -6.97
N LYS A 88 -4.29 10.90 -8.22
CA LYS A 88 -4.74 9.58 -8.65
C LYS A 88 -3.78 8.50 -8.14
N VAL A 89 -4.27 7.65 -7.24
CA VAL A 89 -3.47 6.59 -6.62
C VAL A 89 -3.58 5.28 -7.41
N GLY A 90 -2.43 4.65 -7.66
CA GLY A 90 -2.32 3.26 -8.13
C GLY A 90 -1.71 2.38 -7.03
N ILE A 91 -2.24 1.17 -6.87
CA ILE A 91 -1.70 0.18 -5.94
C ILE A 91 -1.24 -1.04 -6.73
N LEU A 92 0.06 -1.33 -6.65
CA LEU A 92 0.63 -2.57 -7.16
C LEU A 92 0.34 -3.69 -6.16
N LYS A 93 -0.43 -4.70 -6.59
CA LYS A 93 -0.89 -5.77 -5.70
C LYS A 93 0.27 -6.69 -5.32
N ILE A 94 0.46 -6.90 -4.02
CA ILE A 94 1.38 -7.88 -3.46
C ILE A 94 0.56 -8.93 -2.72
N GLU A 95 0.70 -10.20 -3.08
CA GLU A 95 -0.05 -11.28 -2.42
C GLU A 95 0.85 -12.09 -1.46
N ASP A 96 2.13 -12.22 -1.77
CA ASP A 96 3.08 -13.00 -0.98
C ASP A 96 3.59 -12.19 0.24
N THR A 97 3.30 -12.70 1.43
CA THR A 97 3.64 -12.06 2.70
C THR A 97 5.14 -11.98 2.96
N LYS A 98 5.99 -12.75 2.23
CA LYS A 98 7.45 -12.67 2.38
C LYS A 98 8.00 -11.28 2.09
N TYR A 99 7.34 -10.52 1.21
CA TYR A 99 7.73 -9.16 0.83
C TYR A 99 7.39 -8.12 1.90
N VAL A 100 6.64 -8.49 2.94
CA VAL A 100 6.30 -7.61 4.07
C VAL A 100 7.38 -7.65 5.15
N LYS A 101 8.22 -8.70 5.15
CA LYS A 101 9.20 -8.96 6.20
C LYS A 101 10.25 -7.84 6.26
N ARG A 102 10.42 -7.28 7.46
CA ARG A 102 11.48 -6.32 7.78
C ARG A 102 12.51 -6.93 8.72
N CYS A 103 13.76 -6.48 8.63
CA CYS A 103 14.78 -6.77 9.63
C CYS A 103 14.39 -6.09 10.96
N ASN A 104 14.32 -6.86 12.04
CA ASN A 104 14.17 -6.29 13.39
C ASN A 104 15.45 -5.54 13.74
N ARG A 105 15.43 -4.20 13.62
CA ARG A 105 16.41 -3.37 14.31
C ARG A 105 15.93 -3.21 15.74
N VAL A 106 16.54 -3.98 16.64
CA VAL A 106 16.56 -3.59 18.06
C VAL A 106 17.34 -2.29 18.09
N LEU A 107 16.66 -1.17 18.30
CA LEU A 107 17.33 0.08 18.65
C LEU A 107 17.94 -0.15 20.03
N ASN A 108 19.26 -0.33 20.10
CA ASN A 108 20.01 -0.30 21.34
C ASN A 108 20.04 1.13 21.90
#